data_AF-A0A932ZVM3-F1
#
_entry.id   AF-A0A932ZVM3-F1
#
_cell.length_a   1.000
_cell.length_b   1.000
_cell.length_c   1.000
_cell.angle_alpha   90.00
_cell.angle_beta   90.00
_cell.angle_gamma   90.00
#
_symmetry.space_group_name_H-M   'P 1'
#
loop_
_entity.id
_entity.type
_entity.pdbx_description
1 polymer ?
#
loop_
_entity_poly.entity_id
_entity_poly.type
_entity_poly.pdbx_seq_one_letter_code
_entity_poly.pdbx_strand_id
1 'polypeptide(L)'
;MITRMRLLRSKETLNSFMYLYRGTLEKSIVFPESVIITAENLDSIDFDEVIYCEISPTGAMGNEGGILMYLLAEKENLITYETNVSIDKESFGAASERIDQNVNLFMSYSGGFGNYVYIKKGAQLEIDEKYNCFWYHSSDTKLRIDSSVKGVFLSIVTEMKQEER
;
A
#
# COMPACT_ATOMS: atom_id res chain seq x y z
N MET A 1 26.54 -9.82 48.23
CA MET A 1 26.13 -8.54 47.63
C MET A 1 25.43 -8.86 46.32
N ILE A 2 24.10 -8.99 46.40
CA ILE A 2 23.13 -9.47 45.38
C ILE A 2 22.46 -8.21 44.81
N THR A 3 22.08 -8.02 43.55
CA THR A 3 22.29 -8.68 42.26
C THR A 3 21.83 -7.65 41.22
N ARG A 4 22.55 -7.56 40.09
CA ARG A 4 22.11 -6.88 38.86
C ARG A 4 20.76 -7.45 38.43
N MET A 5 19.66 -6.78 38.75
CA MET A 5 18.33 -7.28 38.39
C MET A 5 17.34 -6.16 38.06
N ARG A 6 17.74 -5.20 37.23
CA ARG A 6 16.78 -4.20 36.72
C ARG A 6 16.98 -3.72 35.28
N LEU A 7 17.68 -4.48 34.45
CA LEU A 7 17.90 -4.10 33.05
C LEU A 7 17.80 -5.27 32.06
N LEU A 8 16.89 -6.22 32.30
CA LEU A 8 16.66 -7.35 31.40
C LEU A 8 15.17 -7.60 31.04
N ARG A 9 14.24 -6.72 31.43
CA ARG A 9 12.80 -6.93 31.20
C ARG A 9 12.17 -6.14 30.04
N SER A 10 12.96 -5.54 29.15
CA SER A 10 12.42 -4.89 27.93
C SER A 10 12.85 -5.52 26.62
N LYS A 11 13.76 -6.51 26.63
CA LYS A 11 14.23 -7.17 25.40
C LYS A 11 13.53 -8.51 25.10
N GLU A 12 12.83 -9.10 26.07
CA GLU A 12 12.19 -10.41 25.86
C GLU A 12 10.76 -10.32 25.28
N THR A 13 10.14 -9.13 25.26
CA THR A 13 8.78 -8.97 24.72
C THR A 13 8.76 -8.63 23.22
N LEU A 14 9.90 -8.27 22.62
CA LEU A 14 10.03 -8.03 21.18
C LEU A 14 10.33 -9.31 20.38
N ASN A 15 10.68 -10.41 21.04
CA ASN A 15 11.09 -11.66 20.38
C ASN A 15 9.95 -12.66 20.12
N SER A 16 8.70 -12.36 20.51
CA SER A 16 7.60 -13.32 20.36
C SER A 16 6.77 -13.18 19.08
N PHE A 17 7.05 -12.18 18.23
CA PHE A 17 6.36 -12.01 16.93
C PHE A 17 7.21 -12.38 15.71
N MET A 18 8.47 -12.78 15.91
CA MET A 18 9.44 -12.93 14.82
C MET A 18 9.66 -14.38 14.33
N TYR A 19 8.81 -15.34 14.72
CA TYR A 19 8.91 -16.70 14.20
C TYR A 19 7.54 -17.36 14.00
N LEU A 20 7.05 -17.33 12.75
CA LEU A 20 6.70 -18.56 12.02
C LEU A 20 6.49 -18.27 10.51
N TYR A 21 7.58 -18.01 9.79
CA TYR A 21 7.66 -18.29 8.35
C TYR A 21 8.36 -19.64 8.19
N ARG A 22 7.64 -20.66 7.71
CA ARG A 22 8.20 -21.98 7.35
C ARG A 22 8.36 -22.11 5.83
N GLY A 23 9.05 -21.13 5.27
CA GLY A 23 9.63 -21.14 3.94
C GLY A 23 10.76 -20.11 3.99
N THR A 24 11.93 -20.42 3.46
CA THR A 24 12.95 -19.39 3.21
C THR A 24 12.31 -18.40 2.24
N LEU A 25 11.96 -17.20 2.73
CA LEU A 25 11.76 -16.07 1.84
C LEU A 25 13.12 -15.90 1.13
N GLU A 26 13.20 -16.23 -0.15
CA GLU A 26 14.43 -16.04 -0.93
C GLU A 26 14.87 -14.57 -0.95
N LYS A 27 13.97 -13.64 -0.60
CA LYS A 27 14.13 -12.19 -0.65
C LYS A 27 13.58 -11.52 0.61
N SER A 28 14.25 -10.48 1.10
CA SER A 28 13.82 -9.69 2.27
C SER A 28 12.49 -8.97 2.02
N ILE A 29 11.60 -8.93 3.02
CA ILE A 29 10.39 -8.11 3.01
C ILE A 29 10.77 -6.69 3.46
N VAL A 30 10.49 -5.70 2.61
CA VAL A 30 10.66 -4.27 2.91
C VAL A 30 9.27 -3.65 3.12
N PHE A 31 9.11 -2.92 4.23
CA PHE A 31 7.93 -2.10 4.47
C PHE A 31 8.20 -0.70 3.92
N PRO A 32 7.28 -0.12 3.13
CA PRO A 32 7.51 1.17 2.49
C PRO A 32 7.60 2.31 3.49
N GLU A 33 8.46 3.28 3.20
CA GLU A 33 8.43 4.59 3.87
C GLU A 33 7.14 5.33 3.48
N SER A 34 6.51 6.03 4.43
CA SER A 34 5.31 6.83 4.15
C SER A 34 5.65 8.31 4.01
N VAL A 35 5.14 8.93 2.94
CA VAL A 35 5.30 10.34 2.60
C VAL A 35 3.91 10.97 2.48
N ILE A 36 3.67 12.05 3.22
CA ILE A 36 2.42 12.79 3.11
C ILE A 36 2.42 13.57 1.79
N ILE A 37 1.37 13.41 0.98
CA ILE A 37 1.18 14.21 -0.23
C ILE A 37 0.81 15.63 0.18
N THR A 38 1.57 16.58 -0.34
CA THR A 38 1.31 18.01 -0.25
C THR A 38 1.26 18.60 -1.67
N ALA A 39 0.67 19.78 -1.83
CA ALA A 39 0.72 20.50 -3.11
C ALA A 39 2.16 20.69 -3.63
N GLU A 40 3.14 20.81 -2.73
CA GLU A 40 4.55 21.02 -3.09
C GLU A 40 5.24 19.77 -3.64
N ASN A 41 4.88 18.58 -3.15
CA ASN A 41 5.52 17.33 -3.58
C ASN A 41 4.74 16.56 -4.64
N LEU A 42 3.48 16.89 -4.88
CA LEU A 42 2.63 16.19 -5.84
C LEU A 42 3.20 16.22 -7.26
N ASP A 43 3.81 17.35 -7.66
CA ASP A 43 4.46 17.49 -8.98
C ASP A 43 5.71 16.61 -9.14
N SER A 44 6.28 16.12 -8.04
CA SER A 44 7.41 15.20 -8.05
C SER A 44 7.02 13.73 -8.15
N ILE A 45 5.72 13.41 -8.02
CA ILE A 45 5.22 12.05 -8.13
C ILE A 45 5.14 11.68 -9.61
N ASP A 46 5.99 10.74 -10.01
CA ASP A 46 5.95 10.14 -11.35
C ASP A 46 4.85 9.06 -11.41
N PHE A 47 3.76 9.38 -12.10
CA PHE A 47 2.60 8.49 -12.24
C PHE A 47 2.91 7.26 -13.11
N ASP A 48 3.95 7.32 -13.95
CA ASP A 48 4.43 6.13 -14.64
C ASP A 48 5.03 5.11 -13.67
N GLU A 49 5.48 5.50 -12.48
CA GLU A 49 6.07 4.60 -11.47
C GLU A 49 5.07 4.16 -10.37
N VAL A 50 3.84 4.67 -10.41
CA VAL A 50 2.77 4.27 -9.47
C VAL A 50 2.26 2.88 -9.83
N ILE A 51 2.29 1.94 -8.87
CA ILE A 51 1.83 0.56 -9.06
C ILE A 51 0.37 0.39 -8.61
N TYR A 52 0.02 1.03 -7.51
CA TYR A 52 -1.29 0.91 -6.86
C TYR A 52 -1.73 2.26 -6.31
N CYS A 53 -2.99 2.59 -6.47
CA CYS A 53 -3.62 3.72 -5.80
C CYS A 53 -5.04 3.33 -5.34
N GLU A 54 -5.42 3.79 -4.16
CA GLU A 54 -6.76 3.71 -3.61
C GLU A 54 -7.24 5.11 -3.26
N ILE A 55 -8.40 5.49 -3.79
CA ILE A 55 -9.13 6.69 -3.40
C ILE A 55 -10.34 6.26 -2.58
N SER A 56 -10.43 6.83 -1.38
CA SER A 56 -11.50 6.60 -0.42
C SER A 56 -12.19 7.94 -0.15
N PRO A 57 -13.19 8.36 -0.96
CA PRO A 57 -13.89 9.62 -0.74
C PRO A 57 -14.57 9.68 0.65
N THR A 58 -14.98 10.88 1.07
CA THR A 58 -15.78 11.03 2.31
C THR A 58 -17.04 10.15 2.24
N GLY A 59 -17.31 9.41 3.30
CA GLY A 59 -18.37 8.40 3.37
C GLY A 59 -17.97 6.98 2.94
N ALA A 60 -16.76 6.78 2.38
CA ALA A 60 -16.22 5.44 2.13
C ALA A 60 -15.76 4.77 3.43
N MET A 61 -15.87 3.44 3.52
CA MET A 61 -15.31 2.71 4.66
C MET A 61 -13.81 2.43 4.47
N GLY A 62 -13.06 2.44 5.57
CA GLY A 62 -11.62 2.22 5.56
C GLY A 62 -10.86 3.52 5.76
N ASN A 63 -10.06 3.92 4.77
CA ASN A 63 -9.34 5.19 4.79
C ASN A 63 -10.25 6.38 4.43
N GLU A 64 -11.36 6.58 5.14
CA GLU A 64 -12.36 7.59 4.78
C GLU A 64 -11.74 8.97 4.52
N GLY A 65 -12.04 9.55 3.36
CA GLY A 65 -11.48 10.82 2.92
C GLY A 65 -10.01 10.76 2.53
N GLY A 66 -9.44 9.57 2.33
CA GLY A 66 -8.02 9.37 2.10
C GLY A 66 -7.65 8.94 0.69
N ILE A 67 -6.39 9.17 0.35
CA ILE A 67 -5.72 8.59 -0.81
C ILE A 67 -4.52 7.81 -0.29
N LEU A 68 -4.34 6.61 -0.81
CA LEU A 68 -3.18 5.76 -0.58
C LEU A 68 -2.57 5.41 -1.93
N MET A 69 -1.27 5.58 -2.10
CA MET A 69 -0.58 5.33 -3.36
C MET A 69 0.76 4.66 -3.10
N TYR A 70 1.09 3.63 -3.88
CA TYR A 70 2.38 2.94 -3.81
C TYR A 70 3.15 3.18 -5.11
N LEU A 71 4.33 3.79 -4.97
CA LEU A 71 5.24 4.15 -6.06
C LEU A 71 6.54 3.36 -5.95
N LEU A 72 7.02 2.84 -7.08
CA LEU A 72 8.32 2.17 -7.17
C LEU A 72 9.43 3.19 -7.39
N ALA A 73 10.18 3.51 -6.34
CA ALA A 73 11.36 4.35 -6.42
C ALA A 73 12.62 3.51 -6.60
N GLU A 74 13.53 3.97 -7.46
CA GLU A 74 14.88 3.39 -7.62
C GLU A 74 14.89 1.86 -7.85
N LYS A 75 13.86 1.33 -8.55
CA LYS A 75 13.66 -0.08 -8.94
C LYS A 75 13.42 -1.10 -7.82
N GLU A 76 13.76 -0.79 -6.58
CA GLU A 76 13.64 -1.74 -5.46
C GLU A 76 13.04 -1.17 -4.19
N ASN A 77 12.73 0.12 -4.15
CA ASN A 77 12.12 0.74 -3.00
C ASN A 77 10.65 1.05 -3.28
N LEU A 78 9.77 0.61 -2.39
CA LEU A 78 8.37 0.99 -2.46
C LEU A 78 8.17 2.19 -1.52
N ILE A 79 7.60 3.27 -2.04
CA ILE A 79 7.23 4.44 -1.25
C ILE A 79 5.71 4.51 -1.20
N THR A 80 5.17 4.67 0.00
CA THR A 80 3.77 4.96 0.21
C THR A 80 3.58 6.47 0.22
N TYR A 81 2.71 6.97 -0.64
CA TYR A 81 2.21 8.34 -0.60
C TYR A 81 0.79 8.33 -0.06
N GLU A 82 0.50 9.20 0.90
CA GLU A 82 -0.83 9.28 1.50
C GLU A 82 -1.28 10.70 1.77
N THR A 83 -2.58 10.94 1.69
CA THR A 83 -3.20 12.19 2.17
C THR A 83 -4.62 11.91 2.63
N ASN A 84 -5.20 12.87 3.36
CA ASN A 84 -6.57 12.77 3.83
C ASN A 84 -7.22 14.16 3.85
N VAL A 85 -8.46 14.25 3.36
CA VAL A 85 -9.27 15.47 3.26
C VAL A 85 -9.48 16.17 4.60
N SER A 86 -9.45 15.42 5.72
CA SER A 86 -9.56 15.98 7.08
C SER A 86 -8.29 16.70 7.53
N ILE A 87 -7.15 16.39 6.91
CA ILE A 87 -5.83 16.98 7.21
C ILE A 87 -5.53 18.09 6.20
N ASP A 88 -5.62 17.77 4.91
CA ASP A 88 -5.32 18.69 3.83
C ASP A 88 -6.25 18.43 2.63
N LYS A 89 -7.33 19.22 2.58
CA LYS A 89 -8.33 19.14 1.52
C LYS A 89 -7.78 19.56 0.15
N GLU A 90 -6.83 20.49 0.11
CA GLU A 90 -6.25 20.98 -1.14
C GLU A 90 -5.39 19.90 -1.77
N SER A 91 -4.50 19.30 -0.99
CA SER A 91 -3.65 18.19 -1.45
C SER A 91 -4.46 16.95 -1.81
N PHE A 92 -5.52 16.62 -1.07
CA PHE A 92 -6.45 15.55 -1.45
C PHE A 92 -7.10 15.81 -2.82
N GLY A 93 -7.61 17.03 -3.04
CA GLY A 93 -8.24 17.42 -4.29
C GLY A 93 -7.27 17.37 -5.47
N ALA A 94 -6.09 17.97 -5.29
CA ALA A 94 -5.05 17.98 -6.32
C ALA A 94 -4.55 16.57 -6.66
N ALA A 95 -4.33 15.72 -5.66
CA ALA A 95 -3.90 14.34 -5.87
C ALA A 95 -4.97 13.53 -6.63
N SER A 96 -6.25 13.68 -6.26
CA SER A 96 -7.38 13.06 -6.97
C SER A 96 -7.39 13.46 -8.45
N GLU A 97 -7.25 14.76 -8.74
CA GLU A 97 -7.22 15.26 -10.11
C GLU A 97 -6.03 14.70 -10.91
N ARG A 98 -4.85 14.62 -10.30
CA ARG A 98 -3.66 14.03 -10.94
C ARG A 98 -3.85 12.53 -11.23
N ILE A 99 -4.53 11.79 -10.35
CA ILE A 99 -4.89 10.39 -10.62
C ILE A 99 -5.84 10.30 -11.82
N ASP A 100 -6.89 11.11 -11.86
CA ASP A 100 -7.86 11.15 -12.96
C ASP A 100 -7.20 11.50 -14.30
N GLN A 101 -6.27 12.46 -14.31
CA GLN A 101 -5.51 12.85 -15.51
C GLN A 101 -4.64 11.70 -16.06
N ASN A 102 -4.25 10.74 -15.21
CA ASN A 102 -3.39 9.61 -15.57
C ASN A 102 -4.14 8.27 -15.58
N VAL A 103 -5.48 8.28 -15.55
CA VAL A 103 -6.32 7.06 -15.46
C VAL A 103 -6.00 6.05 -16.57
N ASN A 104 -5.52 6.51 -17.74
CA ASN A 104 -5.14 5.65 -18.86
C ASN A 104 -3.98 4.70 -18.54
N LEU A 105 -3.16 4.98 -17.52
CA LEU A 105 -2.07 4.12 -17.06
C LEU A 105 -2.58 2.92 -16.22
N PHE A 106 -3.82 2.97 -15.75
CA PHE A 106 -4.35 2.06 -14.74
C PHE A 106 -5.53 1.22 -15.25
N MET A 107 -5.67 0.04 -14.66
CA MET A 107 -6.92 -0.71 -14.57
C MET A 107 -7.69 -0.21 -13.34
N SER A 108 -8.98 0.05 -13.51
CA SER A 108 -9.83 0.55 -12.43
C SER A 108 -10.70 -0.58 -11.88
N TYR A 109 -10.74 -0.70 -10.56
CA TYR A 109 -11.50 -1.69 -9.81
C TYR A 109 -12.45 -1.00 -8.84
N SER A 110 -13.61 -1.60 -8.64
CA SER A 110 -14.48 -1.22 -7.53
C SER A 110 -13.89 -1.78 -6.25
N GLY A 111 -13.33 -0.91 -5.40
CA GLY A 111 -12.81 -1.30 -4.10
C GLY A 111 -13.91 -1.73 -3.11
N GLY A 112 -15.19 -1.61 -3.49
CA GLY A 112 -16.30 -1.84 -2.58
C GLY A 112 -16.35 -0.78 -1.46
N PHE A 113 -17.49 -0.70 -0.78
CA PHE A 113 -17.71 0.23 0.33
C PHE A 113 -17.38 1.71 0.02
N GLY A 114 -17.53 2.12 -1.25
CA GLY A 114 -17.25 3.48 -1.72
C GLY A 114 -15.81 3.76 -2.15
N ASN A 115 -14.92 2.77 -2.12
CA ASN A 115 -13.51 2.93 -2.52
C ASN A 115 -13.32 2.68 -4.02
N TYR A 116 -12.37 3.40 -4.62
CA TYR A 116 -11.93 3.23 -6.01
C TYR A 116 -10.47 2.85 -6.01
N VAL A 117 -10.12 1.80 -6.74
CA VAL A 117 -8.76 1.27 -6.75
C VAL A 117 -8.24 1.26 -8.18
N TYR A 118 -7.01 1.72 -8.35
CA TYR A 118 -6.31 1.83 -9.61
C TYR A 118 -5.02 1.01 -9.52
N ILE A 119 -4.87 0.02 -10.40
CA ILE A 119 -3.67 -0.82 -10.47
C ILE A 119 -3.01 -0.60 -11.83
N LYS A 120 -1.69 -0.40 -11.86
CA LYS A 120 -0.96 -0.13 -13.09
C LYS A 120 -1.15 -1.26 -14.11
N LYS A 121 -1.45 -0.88 -15.36
CA LYS A 121 -1.56 -1.84 -16.47
C LYS A 121 -0.25 -2.59 -16.66
N GLY A 122 -0.35 -3.92 -16.73
CA GLY A 122 0.81 -4.79 -16.88
C GLY A 122 1.63 -4.99 -15.61
N ALA A 123 1.24 -4.43 -14.46
CA ALA A 123 1.86 -4.76 -13.19
C ALA A 123 1.60 -6.23 -12.83
N GLN A 124 2.65 -6.95 -12.46
CA GLN A 124 2.56 -8.34 -12.03
C GLN A 124 2.41 -8.37 -10.50
N LEU A 125 1.16 -8.45 -10.04
CA LEU A 125 0.84 -8.58 -8.63
C LEU A 125 0.51 -10.03 -8.28
N GLU A 126 1.24 -10.60 -7.34
CA GLU A 126 0.84 -11.86 -6.71
C GLU A 126 -0.17 -11.58 -5.60
N ILE A 127 -1.30 -12.30 -5.63
CA ILE A 127 -2.37 -12.18 -4.64
C ILE A 127 -2.08 -13.10 -3.45
N ASP A 128 -2.02 -12.54 -2.24
CA ASP A 128 -1.87 -13.30 -1.01
C ASP A 128 -3.12 -13.15 -0.10
N GLU A 129 -4.08 -14.06 -0.28
CA GLU A 129 -5.32 -14.07 0.50
C GLU A 129 -5.12 -14.37 1.99
N LYS A 130 -4.02 -15.04 2.36
CA LYS A 130 -3.74 -15.35 3.77
C LYS A 130 -3.41 -14.07 4.52
N TYR A 131 -2.64 -13.17 3.91
CA TYR A 131 -2.23 -11.90 4.50
C TYR A 131 -3.05 -10.69 4.03
N ASN A 132 -3.96 -10.89 3.06
CA ASN A 132 -4.82 -9.87 2.45
C ASN A 132 -4.02 -8.72 1.83
N CYS A 133 -2.94 -9.05 1.12
CA CYS A 133 -2.08 -8.08 0.47
C CYS A 133 -1.72 -8.53 -0.95
N PHE A 134 -1.23 -7.57 -1.74
CA PHE A 134 -0.58 -7.86 -3.00
C PHE A 134 0.93 -7.84 -2.80
N TRP A 135 1.61 -8.69 -3.55
CA TRP A 135 3.05 -8.66 -3.64
C TRP A 135 3.48 -8.23 -5.04
N TYR A 136 4.20 -7.13 -5.12
CA TYR A 136 4.88 -6.71 -6.33
C TYR A 136 6.27 -7.35 -6.39
N HIS A 137 6.59 -7.98 -7.51
CA HIS A 137 7.89 -8.62 -7.73
C HIS A 137 8.81 -7.68 -8.51
N SER A 138 9.89 -7.25 -7.88
CA SER A 138 11.04 -6.65 -8.57
C SER A 138 12.08 -7.74 -8.89
N SER A 139 13.15 -7.38 -9.61
CA SER A 139 14.24 -8.30 -9.98
C SER A 139 14.76 -9.08 -8.78
N ASP A 140 14.94 -8.40 -7.64
CA ASP A 140 15.63 -8.94 -6.48
C ASP A 140 14.82 -8.81 -5.17
N THR A 141 13.68 -8.15 -5.18
CA THR A 141 12.84 -7.94 -3.98
C THR A 141 11.37 -8.30 -4.20
N LYS A 142 10.66 -8.53 -3.08
CA LYS A 142 9.20 -8.74 -3.05
C LYS A 142 8.62 -7.66 -2.13
N LEU A 143 7.83 -6.77 -2.72
CA LEU A 143 7.36 -5.55 -2.07
C LEU A 143 5.87 -5.70 -1.75
N ARG A 144 5.49 -5.36 -0.52
CA ARG A 144 4.12 -5.52 -0.02
C ARG A 144 3.28 -4.29 -0.34
N ILE A 145 2.11 -4.50 -0.92
CA ILE A 145 1.09 -3.48 -1.17
C ILE A 145 -0.16 -3.89 -0.38
N ASP A 146 -0.63 -3.01 0.51
CA ASP A 146 -1.81 -3.22 1.32
C ASP A 146 -2.94 -2.29 0.85
N SER A 147 -4.17 -2.80 0.80
CA SER A 147 -5.35 -1.94 0.72
C SER A 147 -5.65 -1.35 2.10
N SER A 148 -6.40 -0.24 2.15
CA SER A 148 -6.73 0.42 3.42
C SER A 148 -7.43 -0.51 4.41
N VAL A 149 -8.28 -1.41 3.91
CA VAL A 149 -8.96 -2.44 4.68
C VAL A 149 -9.10 -3.74 3.88
N LYS A 150 -9.23 -4.84 4.61
CA LYS A 150 -9.44 -6.18 4.04
C LYS A 150 -10.61 -6.25 3.04
N GLY A 151 -11.70 -5.53 3.30
CA GLY A 151 -12.88 -5.51 2.41
C GLY A 151 -12.55 -4.97 1.02
N VAL A 152 -11.63 -4.01 0.93
CA VAL A 152 -11.16 -3.45 -0.34
C VAL A 152 -10.34 -4.47 -1.10
N PHE A 153 -9.35 -5.07 -0.43
CA PHE A 153 -8.53 -6.15 -1.00
C PHE A 153 -9.40 -7.28 -1.60
N LEU A 154 -10.37 -7.78 -0.83
CA LEU A 154 -11.23 -8.88 -1.28
C LEU A 154 -12.11 -8.50 -2.48
N SER A 155 -12.57 -7.24 -2.56
CA SER A 155 -13.38 -6.76 -3.67
C SER A 155 -12.58 -6.75 -4.96
N ILE A 156 -11.36 -6.19 -4.93
CA ILE A 156 -10.45 -6.17 -6.07
C ILE A 156 -10.09 -7.59 -6.53
N VAL A 157 -9.69 -8.47 -5.59
CA VAL A 157 -9.30 -9.85 -5.93
C VAL A 157 -10.46 -10.63 -6.56
N THR A 158 -11.69 -10.38 -6.13
CA THR A 158 -12.87 -11.00 -6.71
C THR A 158 -13.08 -10.56 -8.16
N GLU A 159 -12.88 -9.28 -8.45
CA GLU A 159 -12.99 -8.70 -9.78
C GLU A 159 -11.87 -9.20 -10.71
N MET A 160 -10.60 -9.15 -10.26
CA MET A 160 -9.44 -9.65 -11.03
C MET A 160 -9.63 -11.12 -11.47
N LYS A 161 -10.15 -11.98 -10.57
CA LYS A 161 -10.42 -13.40 -10.87
C LYS A 161 -11.59 -13.63 -11.82
N GLN A 162 -12.47 -12.65 -12.02
CA GLN A 162 -13.54 -12.74 -13.02
C GLN A 162 -13.04 -12.35 -14.41
N GLU A 163 -12.09 -11.41 -14.50
CA GLU A 163 -11.48 -10.99 -15.77
C GLU A 163 -10.60 -12.09 -16.41
N GLU A 164 -10.04 -12.99 -15.60
CA GLU A 164 -9.24 -14.13 -16.07
C GLU A 164 -10.06 -15.31 -16.64
N ARG A 165 -11.40 -15.25 -16.59
CA ARG A 165 -12.31 -16.32 -17.05
C ARG A 165 -12.84 -16.09 -18.45
#